data_AF-A0A0B5H2S7-F1
#
_entry.id   AF-A0A0B5H2S7-F1
#
_cell.length_a   1.000
_cell.length_b   1.000
_cell.length_c   1.000
_cell.angle_alpha   90.00
_cell.angle_beta   90.00
_cell.angle_gamma   90.00
#
_symmetry.space_group_name_H-M   'P 1'
#
loop_
_entity.id
_entity.type
_entity.pdbx_description
1 polymer ?
#
loop_
_entity_poly.entity_id
_entity_poly.type
_entity_poly.pdbx_seq_one_letter_code
_entity_poly.pdbx_strand_id
1 'polypeptide(L)' 'MPRTRTIRTVVAGGVIVAFQAIWAAMLWADRELDTLILLLGVAILLGAGYYLWDDAMGEGVDAAQELQSAGGEDEGEN' A
#
# COMPACT_ATOMS: atom_id res chain seq x y z
N MET A 1 10.07 -7.46 -14.52
CA MET A 1 10.12 -5.98 -14.62
C MET A 1 9.74 -5.39 -13.25
N PRO A 2 10.70 -5.18 -12.34
CA PRO A 2 10.42 -4.80 -10.94
C PRO A 2 10.19 -3.30 -10.71
N ARG A 3 10.65 -2.41 -11.61
CA ARG A 3 10.56 -0.95 -11.42
C ARG A 3 9.12 -0.42 -11.37
N THR A 4 8.20 -1.03 -12.09
CA THR A 4 6.79 -0.60 -12.13
C THR A 4 6.08 -0.81 -10.80
N ARG A 5 6.48 -1.83 -10.02
CA ARG A 5 5.91 -2.12 -8.70
C ARG A 5 6.33 -1.05 -7.69
N THR A 6 7.64 -0.83 -7.56
CA THR A 6 8.22 0.20 -6.66
C THR A 6 7.71 1.61 -6.95
N ILE A 7 7.62 2.00 -8.22
CA ILE A 7 7.09 3.33 -8.59
C ILE A 7 5.64 3.48 -8.14
N ARG A 8 4.81 2.43 -8.28
CA ARG A 8 3.41 2.48 -7.85
C ARG A 8 3.27 2.57 -6.33
N THR A 9 4.08 1.81 -5.57
CA THR A 9 4.13 1.88 -4.11
C THR A 9 4.49 3.29 -3.63
N VAL A 10 5.50 3.91 -4.25
CA VAL A 10 5.95 5.28 -3.93
C VAL A 10 4.86 6.30 -4.27
N VAL A 11 4.19 6.16 -5.41
CA VAL A 11 3.08 7.04 -5.80
C VAL A 11 1.90 6.91 -4.83
N ALA A 12 1.50 5.69 -4.47
CA ALA A 12 0.43 5.45 -3.51
C ALA A 12 0.74 6.07 -2.14
N GLY A 13 1.95 5.85 -1.62
CA GLY A 13 2.42 6.49 -0.38
C GLY A 13 2.44 8.01 -0.47
N GLY A 14 2.93 8.56 -1.60
CA GLY A 14 2.96 10.01 -1.84
C GLY A 14 1.58 10.66 -1.85
N VAL A 15 0.57 9.99 -2.42
CA VAL A 15 -0.81 10.47 -2.42
C VAL A 15 -1.39 10.52 -1.00
N ILE A 16 -1.14 9.48 -0.19
CA ILE A 16 -1.59 9.44 1.21
C ILE A 16 -0.97 10.59 2.02
N VAL A 17 0.35 10.78 1.90
CA VAL A 17 1.07 11.85 2.59
C VAL A 17 0.58 13.23 2.15
N ALA A 18 0.38 13.44 0.85
CA ALA A 18 -0.12 14.70 0.31
C ALA A 18 -1.53 15.02 0.84
N PHE A 19 -2.42 14.03 0.89
CA PHE A 19 -3.76 14.21 1.44
C PHE A 19 -3.73 14.60 2.92
N GLN A 20 -2.93 13.91 3.73
CA GLN A 20 -2.78 14.22 5.16
C GLN A 20 -2.15 15.61 5.39
N ALA A 21 -1.20 16.02 4.55
CA ALA A 21 -0.60 17.34 4.62
C ALA A 21 -1.61 18.45 4.30
N ILE A 22 -2.44 18.25 3.28
CA ILE A 22 -3.52 19.20 2.92
C ILE A 22 -4.55 19.29 4.04
N TRP A 23 -4.98 18.13 4.58
CA TRP A 23 -5.87 18.07 5.72
C TRP A 23 -5.33 18.85 6.92
N ALA A 24 -4.08 18.58 7.31
CA ALA A 24 -3.43 19.25 8.43
C ALA A 24 -3.29 20.76 8.20
N ALA A 25 -2.96 21.19 6.98
CA ALA A 25 -2.87 22.60 6.62
C ALA A 25 -4.24 23.30 6.68
N MET A 26 -5.31 22.64 6.25
CA MET A 26 -6.68 23.17 6.33
C MET A 26 -7.18 23.26 7.76
N LEU A 27 -6.86 22.26 8.59
CA LEU A 27 -7.16 22.27 10.03
C LEU A 27 -6.46 23.43 10.74
N TRP A 28 -5.20 23.70 10.39
CA TRP A 28 -4.45 24.85 10.91
C TRP A 28 -4.99 26.20 10.41
N ALA A 29 -5.55 26.24 9.20
CA ALA A 29 -6.10 27.44 8.60
C ALA A 29 -7.56 27.72 9.01
N ASP A 30 -8.15 26.91 9.89
CA ASP A 30 -9.54 26.98 10.36
C ASP A 30 -10.57 27.10 9.21
N ARG A 31 -10.26 26.44 8.08
CA ARG A 31 -11.16 26.38 6.93
C ARG A 31 -12.02 25.12 7.00
N GLU A 32 -13.31 25.28 6.78
CA GLU A 32 -14.22 24.14 6.58
C GLU A 32 -13.77 23.33 5.37
N LEU A 33 -13.48 22.04 5.58
CA LEU A 33 -13.27 21.12 4.49
C LEU A 33 -14.61 20.77 3.88
N ASP A 34 -14.72 20.98 2.56
CA ASP A 34 -15.85 20.50 1.78
C ASP A 34 -15.96 18.98 1.95
N THR A 35 -17.10 18.54 2.46
CA THR A 35 -17.44 17.13 2.71
C THR A 35 -17.20 16.26 1.47
N LEU A 36 -17.37 16.81 0.25
CA LEU A 36 -17.10 16.08 -1.00
C LEU A 36 -15.61 15.83 -1.24
N ILE A 37 -14.75 16.79 -0.89
CA ILE A 37 -13.29 16.67 -1.02
C ILE A 37 -12.77 15.64 0.00
N LEU A 38 -13.34 15.66 1.20
CA LEU A 38 -13.11 14.67 2.24
C LEU A 38 -13.44 13.25 1.78
N LEU A 39 -14.63 13.07 1.23
CA LEU A 39 -15.13 11.77 0.77
C LEU A 39 -14.29 11.23 -0.40
N LEU A 40 -13.91 12.11 -1.33
CA LEU A 40 -12.97 11.80 -2.41
C LEU A 40 -11.60 11.38 -1.85
N GLY A 41 -11.08 12.12 -0.87
CA GLY A 41 -9.83 11.82 -0.20
C GLY A 41 -9.83 10.46 0.47
N VAL A 42 -10.89 10.14 1.22
CA VAL A 42 -11.09 8.83 1.86
C VAL A 42 -11.15 7.72 0.81
N ALA A 43 -11.87 7.90 -0.30
CA ALA A 43 -11.93 6.91 -1.37
C ALA A 43 -10.55 6.64 -1.99
N ILE A 44 -9.75 7.68 -2.20
CA ILE A 44 -8.36 7.57 -2.68
C ILE A 44 -7.49 6.85 -1.66
N LEU A 45 -7.65 7.16 -0.36
CA LEU A 45 -6.88 6.55 0.73
C LEU A 45 -7.19 5.05 0.86
N LEU A 46 -8.46 4.67 0.76
CA LEU A 46 -8.91 3.28 0.75
C LEU A 46 -8.38 2.53 -0.48
N GLY A 47 -8.45 3.14 -1.67
CA GLY A 47 -7.90 2.55 -2.89
C GLY A 47 -6.39 2.34 -2.82
N ALA A 48 -5.65 3.34 -2.34
CA ALA A 48 -4.20 3.26 -2.16
C ALA A 48 -3.83 2.22 -1.09
N GLY A 49 -4.53 2.20 0.03
CA GLY A 49 -4.32 1.23 1.11
C GLY A 49 -4.60 -0.22 0.67
N TYR A 50 -5.71 -0.44 -0.03
CA TYR A 50 -6.04 -1.76 -0.59
C TYR A 50 -4.97 -2.24 -1.57
N TYR A 51 -4.49 -1.35 -2.43
CA TYR A 51 -3.45 -1.69 -3.41
C TYR A 51 -2.12 -2.07 -2.73
N LEU A 52 -1.71 -1.30 -1.72
CA LEU A 52 -0.50 -1.61 -0.93
C LEU A 52 -0.63 -2.93 -0.15
N TRP A 53 -1.83 -3.21 0.36
CA TRP A 53 -2.12 -4.46 1.06
C TRP A 53 -2.05 -5.69 0.15
N ASP A 54 -2.63 -5.61 -1.04
CA ASP A 54 -2.56 -6.67 -2.06
C ASP A 54 -1.10 -6.97 -2.45
N ASP A 55 -0.30 -5.91 -2.60
CA ASP A 55 1.12 -6.03 -2.94
C ASP A 55 1.93 -6.75 -1.84
N ALA A 56 1.71 -6.35 -0.58
CA ALA A 56 2.35 -6.95 0.59
C ALA A 56 1.91 -8.40 0.84
N MET A 57 0.63 -8.71 0.59
CA MET A 57 0.10 -10.08 0.67
C MET A 57 0.72 -10.98 -0.40
N GLY A 58 0.88 -10.49 -1.63
CA GLY A 58 1.56 -11.22 -2.70
C GLY A 58 3.01 -11.58 -2.34
N GLU A 59 3.78 -10.61 -1.83
CA GLU A 59 5.17 -10.86 -1.38
C GLU A 59 5.23 -11.83 -0.19
N GLY A 60 4.26 -11.77 0.72
CA GLY A 60 4.14 -12.70 1.85
C GLY A 60 3.83 -14.14 1.42
N VAL A 61 2.96 -14.33 0.43
CA VAL A 61 2.63 -15.66 -0.11
C VAL A 61 3.81 -16.26 -0.87
N ASP A 62 4.49 -15.47 -1.70
CA ASP A 62 5.68 -15.92 -2.44
C ASP A 62 6.80 -16.33 -1.48
N ALA A 63 7.05 -15.54 -0.43
CA ALA A 63 8.04 -15.88 0.61
C ALA A 63 7.63 -17.12 1.43
N ALA A 64 6.34 -17.30 1.71
CA ALA A 64 5.84 -18.49 2.38
C ALA A 64 5.98 -19.75 1.51
N GLN A 65 5.77 -19.65 0.20
CA GLN A 65 6.01 -20.74 -0.74
C GLN A 65 7.50 -21.07 -0.85
N GLU A 66 8.38 -20.07 -0.89
CA GLU A 66 9.83 -20.29 -0.89
C GLU A 66 10.30 -21.00 0.38
N LEU A 67 9.78 -20.64 1.55
CA LEU A 67 10.05 -21.33 2.81
C LEU A 67 9.48 -22.76 2.85
N GLN A 68 8.32 -22.98 2.24
CA GLN A 68 7.71 -24.31 2.14
C GLN A 68 8.47 -25.22 1.16
N SER A 69 8.97 -24.67 0.05
CA SER A 69 9.82 -25.37 -0.90
C SER A 69 11.21 -25.66 -0.35
N ALA A 70 11.84 -24.68 0.32
CA ALA A 70 13.13 -24.85 0.98
C ALA A 70 13.08 -25.84 2.17
N GLY A 71 11.90 -26.03 2.76
CA GLY A 71 11.66 -27.04 3.81
C GLY A 71 11.22 -28.42 3.29
N GLY A 72 11.07 -28.60 1.98
CA GLY A 72 10.53 -29.82 1.36
C GLY A 72 11.53 -30.63 0.52
N GLU A 73 12.79 -30.21 0.43
CA GLU A 73 13.79 -30.83 -0.45
C GLU A 73 14.77 -31.81 0.22
N ASP A 74 14.51 -32.30 1.44
CA ASP A 74 15.48 -33.16 2.15
C ASP A 74 14.92 -34.47 2.77
N GLU A 75 13.84 -35.04 2.22
CA GLU A 75 13.41 -36.40 2.59
C GLU A 75 13.07 -37.25 1.36
N GLY A 76 14.10 -37.77 0.67
CA GLY A 76 13.88 -38.88 -0.24
C GLY A 76 14.93 -39.13 -1.31
N GLU A 77 16.20 -39.33 -0.97
CA GLU A 77 17.06 -40.27 -1.71
C GLU A 77 18.35 -40.59 -0.94
N ASN A 78 18.33 -41.74 -0.24
CA ASN A 78 19.38 -42.77 -0.05
C ASN A 78 19.25 -43.49 1.29
#